data_AF-A0A2E3H911-F1
#
_entry.id   AF-A0A2E3H911-F1
#
_cell.length_a   1.000
_cell.length_b   1.000
_cell.length_c   1.000
_cell.angle_alpha   90.00
_cell.angle_beta   90.00
_cell.angle_gamma   90.00
#
_symmetry.space_group_name_H-M   'P 1'
#
loop_
_entity.id
_entity.type
_entity.pdbx_description
1 polymer ?
#
loop_
_entity_poly.entity_id
_entity_poly.type
_entity_poly.pdbx_seq_one_letter_code
_entity_poly.pdbx_strand_id
1 'polypeptide(L)'
;MQFSQPERTNHPRGTRASALLRQEDLWIVDWCRYRTCVYVLSVRVSQKLEYACRAAVCLARHYDGSTVVKLEDIAKREDISASFLVQILNELKRADIVVSKRGKAGGYILSQPPAKIALRAIVQAVEPGLLATPENSSGASGPAVNNIWHDLSRSVSERLENVSLESMASEAGAPMYFI
;
A
#
# COMPACT_ATOMS: atom_id res chain seq x y z
N MET A 1 47.82 -52.64 11.67
CA MET A 1 46.48 -52.39 11.11
C MET A 1 46.71 -51.69 9.78
N GLN A 2 47.01 -52.42 8.69
CA GLN A 2 46.06 -53.09 7.78
C GLN A 2 44.99 -52.15 7.21
N PHE A 3 44.63 -52.14 5.93
CA PHE A 3 45.06 -52.84 4.71
C PHE A 3 44.37 -52.07 3.54
N SER A 4 44.99 -52.10 2.36
CA SER A 4 44.34 -52.26 1.04
C SER A 4 43.36 -51.22 0.45
N GLN A 5 43.75 -50.70 -0.73
CA GLN A 5 42.83 -50.49 -1.87
C GLN A 5 42.42 -51.86 -2.47
N PRO A 6 41.35 -52.00 -3.30
CA PRO A 6 41.44 -51.63 -4.73
C PRO A 6 40.13 -51.22 -5.44
N GLU A 7 40.32 -50.65 -6.64
CA GLU A 7 39.50 -50.65 -7.87
C GLU A 7 38.05 -51.18 -7.87
N ARG A 8 37.15 -50.46 -8.58
CA ARG A 8 36.63 -50.87 -9.90
C ARG A 8 35.40 -50.06 -10.35
N THR A 9 35.51 -49.57 -11.60
CA THR A 9 34.51 -49.57 -12.68
C THR A 9 33.01 -49.43 -12.35
N ASN A 10 32.35 -48.39 -12.88
CA ASN A 10 31.40 -48.57 -14.00
C ASN A 10 30.73 -47.24 -14.40
N HIS A 11 30.85 -46.90 -15.68
CA HIS A 11 29.83 -46.12 -16.38
C HIS A 11 28.53 -46.94 -16.46
N PRO A 12 27.38 -46.27 -16.58
CA PRO A 12 26.62 -46.51 -17.79
C PRO A 12 26.24 -45.21 -18.50
N ARG A 13 26.51 -45.22 -19.80
CA ARG A 13 25.84 -44.35 -20.77
C ARG A 13 24.37 -44.75 -20.85
N GLY A 14 23.49 -43.78 -20.70
CA GLY A 14 22.06 -43.92 -20.94
C GLY A 14 21.56 -42.68 -21.69
N THR A 15 21.84 -42.62 -22.98
CA THR A 15 21.23 -41.67 -23.91
C THR A 15 19.81 -42.15 -24.23
N ARG A 16 18.78 -41.33 -23.94
CA ARG A 16 17.65 -41.06 -24.85
C ARG A 16 16.66 -40.04 -24.26
N ALA A 17 16.70 -38.86 -24.89
CA ALA A 17 15.57 -38.00 -25.29
C ALA A 17 14.27 -38.02 -24.45
N SER A 18 13.98 -36.88 -23.83
CA SER A 18 12.65 -36.26 -23.92
C SER A 18 12.71 -34.84 -23.38
N ALA A 19 12.35 -33.88 -24.24
CA ALA A 19 12.15 -32.49 -23.91
C ALA A 19 11.16 -32.34 -22.76
N LEU A 20 11.60 -31.69 -21.67
CA LEU A 20 10.73 -30.95 -20.77
C LEU A 20 11.48 -29.71 -20.33
N LEU A 21 11.04 -28.58 -20.87
CA LEU A 21 11.40 -27.24 -20.47
C LEU A 21 11.16 -27.10 -18.96
N ARG A 22 12.23 -26.96 -18.16
CA ARG A 22 12.11 -26.36 -16.82
C ARG A 22 12.30 -24.86 -16.99
N GLN A 23 11.16 -24.22 -17.13
CA GLN A 23 10.96 -22.78 -17.15
C GLN A 23 10.81 -22.33 -15.70
N GLU A 24 11.91 -22.14 -14.98
CA GLU A 24 11.89 -21.60 -13.61
C GLU A 24 13.30 -21.14 -13.20
N ASP A 25 13.85 -20.15 -13.93
CA ASP A 25 15.04 -19.37 -13.53
C ASP A 25 15.11 -18.06 -14.35
N LEU A 26 13.99 -17.35 -14.42
CA LEU A 26 13.87 -16.03 -15.07
C LEU A 26 13.20 -15.04 -14.11
N TRP A 27 13.85 -14.74 -12.98
CA TRP A 27 13.38 -13.69 -12.06
C TRP A 27 14.39 -12.59 -11.73
N ILE A 28 15.52 -12.54 -12.45
CA ILE A 28 16.50 -11.47 -12.27
C ILE A 28 17.01 -11.11 -13.67
N VAL A 29 16.69 -9.90 -14.14
CA VAL A 29 16.99 -9.28 -15.45
C VAL A 29 15.87 -9.28 -16.52
N ASP A 30 14.68 -8.77 -16.20
CA ASP A 30 13.81 -8.19 -17.24
C ASP A 30 13.11 -6.89 -16.79
N TRP A 31 13.83 -6.08 -16.00
CA TRP A 31 13.34 -4.80 -15.47
C TRP A 31 13.86 -3.59 -16.26
N CYS A 32 14.13 -3.75 -17.56
CA CYS A 32 14.64 -2.67 -18.40
C CYS A 32 14.23 -2.77 -19.88
N ARG A 33 12.99 -3.19 -20.15
CA ARG A 33 12.46 -3.22 -21.53
C ARG A 33 11.11 -2.53 -21.71
N TYR A 34 10.82 -1.46 -20.97
CA TYR A 34 9.84 -0.47 -21.44
C TYR A 34 10.35 0.96 -21.20
N ARG A 35 10.40 1.69 -22.31
CA ARG A 35 11.16 2.90 -22.55
C ARG A 35 10.31 4.13 -22.21
N THR A 36 10.30 4.53 -20.95
CA THR A 36 10.19 5.93 -20.52
C THR A 36 10.81 5.99 -19.14
N CYS A 37 11.98 6.62 -19.00
CA CYS A 37 12.48 7.02 -17.69
C CYS A 37 11.53 8.08 -17.14
N VAL A 38 10.36 7.64 -16.65
CA VAL A 38 9.68 8.40 -15.61
C VAL A 38 10.64 8.30 -14.44
N TYR A 39 11.27 9.41 -14.09
CA TYR A 39 11.87 9.56 -12.77
C TYR A 39 10.72 9.38 -11.77
N VAL A 40 10.40 8.12 -11.46
CA VAL A 40 9.42 7.81 -10.43
C VAL A 40 10.14 8.15 -9.15
N LEU A 41 9.89 9.37 -8.68
CA LEU A 41 10.12 9.77 -7.31
C LEU A 41 9.32 8.77 -6.47
N SER A 42 9.98 7.69 -6.05
CA SER A 42 9.34 6.57 -5.37
C SER A 42 8.98 7.03 -3.96
N VAL A 43 7.83 7.68 -3.82
CA VAL A 43 7.18 7.91 -2.53
C VAL A 43 6.94 6.53 -1.93
N ARG A 44 7.64 6.22 -0.83
CA ARG A 44 7.42 4.97 -0.10
C ARG A 44 6.11 5.10 0.66
N VAL A 45 5.04 4.58 0.07
CA VAL A 45 3.75 4.43 0.74
C VAL A 45 3.81 3.15 1.57
N SER A 46 3.55 3.26 2.89
CA SER A 46 3.45 2.06 3.72
C SER A 46 2.19 1.25 3.36
N GLN A 47 2.27 -0.08 3.48
CA GLN A 47 1.12 -0.97 3.29
C GLN A 47 -0.05 -0.59 4.20
N LYS A 48 0.26 -0.09 5.40
CA LYS A 48 -0.73 0.39 6.36
C LYS A 48 -1.50 1.60 5.84
N LEU A 49 -0.80 2.58 5.26
CA LEU A 49 -1.42 3.75 4.65
C LEU A 49 -2.31 3.35 3.47
N GLU A 50 -1.83 2.46 2.61
CA GLU A 50 -2.62 1.93 1.49
C GLU A 50 -3.92 1.28 1.98
N TYR A 51 -3.84 0.43 3.01
CA TYR A 51 -5.01 -0.22 3.59
C TYR A 51 -5.95 0.74 4.32
N ALA A 52 -5.43 1.80 4.92
CA ALA A 52 -6.24 2.87 5.48
C ALA A 52 -7.05 3.61 4.41
N CYS A 53 -6.43 3.93 3.28
CA CYS A 53 -7.11 4.53 2.13
C CYS A 53 -8.22 3.60 1.61
N ARG A 54 -7.93 2.32 1.42
CA ARG A 54 -8.90 1.31 0.97
C ARG A 54 -10.09 1.18 1.91
N ALA A 55 -9.84 1.04 3.22
CA ALA A 55 -10.88 0.98 4.22
C ALA A 55 -11.74 2.26 4.24
N ALA A 56 -11.12 3.43 4.14
CA ALA A 56 -11.81 4.72 4.10
C ALA A 56 -12.67 4.88 2.83
N VAL A 57 -12.17 4.45 1.67
CA VAL A 57 -12.94 4.43 0.40
C VAL A 57 -14.10 3.43 0.49
N CYS A 58 -13.90 2.26 1.09
CA CYS A 58 -14.97 1.30 1.34
C CYS A 58 -16.10 1.94 2.18
N LEU A 59 -15.75 2.67 3.24
CA LEU A 59 -16.72 3.41 4.06
C LEU A 59 -17.39 4.53 3.27
N ALA A 60 -16.64 5.27 2.43
CA ALA A 60 -17.16 6.34 1.59
C ALA A 60 -18.21 5.83 0.58
N ARG A 61 -17.97 4.66 -0.03
CA ARG A 61 -18.91 4.03 -0.98
C ARG A 61 -20.23 3.59 -0.34
N HIS A 62 -20.25 3.42 0.98
CA HIS A 62 -21.46 3.03 1.74
C HIS A 62 -21.97 4.17 2.62
N TYR A 63 -21.50 5.39 2.37
CA TYR A 63 -21.88 6.53 3.18
C TYR A 63 -23.27 7.04 2.79
N ASP A 64 -24.21 6.90 3.71
CA ASP A 64 -25.54 7.56 3.67
C ASP A 64 -25.78 8.45 4.91
N GLY A 65 -24.74 8.65 5.74
CA GLY A 65 -24.80 9.42 6.98
C GLY A 65 -25.35 8.67 8.21
N SER A 66 -25.87 7.44 8.05
CA SER A 66 -26.52 6.69 9.15
C SER A 66 -26.06 5.24 9.30
N THR A 67 -25.80 4.58 8.16
CA THR A 67 -25.43 3.18 8.04
C THR A 67 -24.02 2.95 8.53
N VAL A 68 -23.88 1.97 9.42
CA VAL A 68 -22.59 1.47 9.87
C VAL A 68 -22.19 0.24 9.07
N VAL A 69 -20.92 0.16 8.71
CA VAL A 69 -20.34 -1.00 8.05
C VAL A 69 -19.60 -1.84 9.08
N LYS A 70 -19.85 -3.14 9.12
CA LYS A 70 -19.19 -4.04 10.08
C LYS A 70 -17.71 -4.20 9.75
N LEU A 71 -16.90 -4.40 10.79
CA LEU A 71 -15.47 -4.64 10.64
C LEU A 71 -15.19 -5.82 9.71
N GLU A 72 -15.92 -6.91 9.89
CA GLU A 72 -15.76 -8.16 9.13
C GLU A 72 -16.11 -7.98 7.66
N ASP A 73 -17.06 -7.09 7.34
CA ASP A 73 -17.45 -6.80 5.97
C ASP A 73 -16.38 -5.96 5.26
N ILE A 74 -15.80 -4.97 5.95
CA ILE A 74 -14.69 -4.17 5.42
C ILE A 74 -13.45 -5.07 5.21
N ALA A 75 -13.12 -5.89 6.20
CA ALA A 75 -11.99 -6.82 6.13
C ALA A 75 -12.09 -7.77 4.93
N LYS A 76 -13.27 -8.33 4.66
CA LYS A 76 -13.51 -9.19 3.50
C LYS A 76 -13.45 -8.45 2.17
N ARG A 77 -14.08 -7.28 2.07
CA ARG A 77 -14.13 -6.49 0.82
C ARG A 77 -12.76 -5.99 0.40
N GLU A 78 -11.95 -5.62 1.37
CA GLU A 78 -10.61 -5.08 1.12
C GLU A 78 -9.50 -6.12 1.26
N ASP A 79 -9.82 -7.39 1.51
CA ASP A 79 -8.80 -8.44 1.71
C ASP A 79 -7.73 -8.04 2.74
N ILE A 80 -8.19 -7.53 3.89
CA ILE A 80 -7.35 -7.10 5.02
C ILE A 80 -7.71 -7.97 6.22
N SER A 81 -6.71 -8.49 6.93
CA SER A 81 -6.97 -9.22 8.17
C SER A 81 -7.71 -8.34 9.19
N ALA A 82 -8.75 -8.89 9.82
CA ALA A 82 -9.58 -8.12 10.75
C ALA A 82 -8.77 -7.53 11.91
N SER A 83 -7.76 -8.25 12.40
CA SER A 83 -6.87 -7.79 13.47
C SER A 83 -6.05 -6.56 13.06
N PHE A 84 -5.54 -6.53 11.82
CA PHE A 84 -4.79 -5.38 11.32
C PHE A 84 -5.70 -4.21 11.00
N LEU A 85 -6.87 -4.48 10.42
CA LEU A 85 -7.87 -3.46 10.12
C LEU A 85 -8.34 -2.73 11.39
N VAL A 86 -8.48 -3.41 12.53
CA VAL A 86 -8.80 -2.77 13.81
C VAL A 86 -7.75 -1.73 14.20
N GLN A 87 -6.46 -2.01 14.00
CA GLN A 87 -5.40 -1.05 14.30
C GLN A 87 -5.52 0.20 13.43
N ILE A 88 -5.74 0.01 12.13
CA ILE A 88 -5.95 1.10 11.17
C ILE A 88 -7.19 1.94 11.54
N LEU A 89 -8.33 1.30 11.78
CA LEU A 89 -9.57 2.00 12.13
C LEU A 89 -9.48 2.73 13.46
N ASN A 90 -8.68 2.24 14.41
CA ASN A 90 -8.42 2.96 15.66
C ASN A 90 -7.64 4.26 15.44
N GLU A 91 -6.70 4.29 14.50
CA GLU A 91 -5.97 5.51 14.14
C GLU A 91 -6.86 6.50 13.42
N LEU A 92 -7.64 6.03 12.43
CA LEU A 92 -8.63 6.87 11.75
C LEU A 92 -9.69 7.43 12.73
N LYS A 93 -10.05 6.65 13.76
CA LYS A 93 -10.96 7.09 14.81
C LYS A 93 -10.35 8.18 15.68
N ARG A 94 -9.06 8.06 16.04
CA ARG A 94 -8.34 9.07 16.83
C ARG A 94 -8.21 10.40 16.07
N ALA A 95 -8.17 10.34 14.75
CA ALA A 95 -8.15 11.52 13.88
C ALA A 95 -9.55 12.02 13.51
N ASP A 96 -10.61 11.53 14.17
CA ASP A 96 -12.01 11.88 13.90
C ASP A 96 -12.43 11.69 12.43
N ILE A 97 -11.83 10.75 11.70
CA ILE A 97 -12.20 10.40 10.32
C ILE A 97 -13.34 9.38 10.33
N VAL A 98 -13.34 8.46 11.31
CA VAL A 98 -14.37 7.43 11.47
C VAL A 98 -14.94 7.43 12.89
N VAL A 99 -16.21 7.04 12.99
CA VAL A 99 -16.92 6.84 14.25
C VAL A 99 -17.27 5.38 14.39
N SER A 100 -16.96 4.80 15.56
CA SER A 100 -17.34 3.43 15.91
C SER A 100 -18.66 3.40 16.68
N LYS A 101 -19.65 2.64 16.24
CA LYS A 101 -20.83 2.30 17.06
C LYS A 101 -20.63 0.93 17.70
N ARG A 102 -20.93 0.82 19.00
CA ARG A 102 -20.84 -0.45 19.77
C ARG A 102 -22.14 -1.25 19.67
N GLY A 103 -22.05 -2.56 19.97
CA GLY A 103 -23.20 -3.47 20.05
C GLY A 103 -23.20 -4.55 18.97
N LYS A 104 -24.21 -5.45 19.00
CA LYS A 104 -24.35 -6.59 18.08
C LYS A 104 -24.54 -6.17 16.60
N ALA A 105 -25.05 -4.96 16.38
CA ALA A 105 -25.15 -4.29 15.08
C ALA A 105 -24.16 -3.11 14.95
N GLY A 106 -23.08 -3.14 15.74
CA GLY A 106 -22.02 -2.12 15.72
C GLY A 106 -21.20 -2.17 14.44
N GLY A 107 -20.36 -1.15 14.25
CA GLY A 107 -19.54 -1.00 13.06
C GLY A 107 -18.90 0.37 12.99
N TYR A 108 -18.44 0.73 11.80
CA TYR A 108 -17.77 1.99 11.52
C TYR A 108 -18.54 2.79 10.47
N ILE A 109 -18.53 4.11 10.62
CA ILE A 109 -19.07 5.07 9.67
C ILE A 109 -18.09 6.24 9.57
N LEU A 110 -18.06 6.96 8.45
CA LEU A 110 -17.32 8.22 8.36
C LEU A 110 -17.93 9.26 9.32
N SER A 111 -17.09 10.08 9.93
CA SER A 111 -17.52 11.16 10.83
C SER A 111 -18.24 12.30 10.10
N GLN A 112 -17.93 12.47 8.81
CA GLN A 112 -18.43 13.54 7.96
C GLN A 112 -18.57 13.06 6.51
N PRO A 113 -19.24 13.83 5.62
CA PRO A 113 -19.40 13.45 4.23
C PRO A 113 -18.06 13.19 3.52
N PRO A 114 -17.97 12.18 2.63
CA PRO A 114 -16.75 11.83 1.90
C PRO A 114 -16.10 13.01 1.16
N ALA A 115 -16.92 13.93 0.65
CA ALA A 115 -16.46 15.15 -0.01
C ALA A 115 -15.61 16.08 0.89
N LYS A 116 -15.80 15.99 2.21
CA LYS A 116 -15.10 16.83 3.20
C LYS A 116 -13.85 16.15 3.79
N ILE A 117 -13.60 14.89 3.48
CA ILE A 117 -12.44 14.16 4.00
C ILE A 117 -11.37 14.12 2.92
N ALA A 118 -10.32 14.91 3.10
CA ALA A 118 -9.15 14.89 2.22
C ALA A 118 -8.26 13.67 2.48
N LEU A 119 -7.60 13.19 1.43
CA LEU A 119 -6.60 12.12 1.52
C LEU A 119 -5.47 12.49 2.48
N ARG A 120 -5.11 13.78 2.54
CA ARG A 120 -4.14 14.30 3.51
C ARG A 120 -4.50 13.95 4.96
N ALA A 121 -5.78 13.98 5.34
CA ALA A 121 -6.19 13.65 6.71
C ALA A 121 -5.86 12.19 7.05
N ILE A 122 -6.03 11.28 6.09
CA ILE A 122 -5.70 9.86 6.25
C ILE A 122 -4.18 9.67 6.38
N VAL A 123 -3.40 10.34 5.53
CA VAL A 123 -1.93 10.34 5.60
C VAL A 123 -1.46 10.83 6.97
N GLN A 124 -1.99 11.97 7.44
CA GLN A 124 -1.64 12.54 8.73
C GLN A 124 -2.00 11.62 9.90
N ALA A 125 -3.11 10.88 9.81
CA ALA A 125 -3.58 9.98 10.85
C ALA A 125 -2.72 8.72 10.99
N VAL A 126 -2.26 8.16 9.86
CA VAL A 126 -1.62 6.83 9.81
C VAL A 126 -0.11 6.92 9.69
N GLU A 127 0.40 7.92 8.96
CA GLU A 127 1.81 8.09 8.65
C GLU A 127 2.20 9.59 8.66
N PRO A 128 2.15 10.25 9.83
CA PRO A 128 2.42 11.70 9.94
C PRO A 128 3.84 12.09 9.49
N GLY A 129 4.78 11.14 9.54
CA GLY A 129 6.16 11.35 9.08
C GLY A 129 6.32 11.39 7.56
N LEU A 130 5.32 10.95 6.77
CA LEU A 130 5.43 10.89 5.30
C LEU A 130 5.57 12.29 4.67
N LEU A 131 4.97 13.30 5.31
CA LEU A 131 5.01 14.69 4.86
C LEU A 131 6.07 15.53 5.59
N ALA A 132 6.77 14.94 6.56
CA ALA A 132 7.79 15.64 7.33
C ALA A 132 9.02 15.90 6.46
N THR A 133 9.50 17.13 6.50
CA THR A 133 10.75 17.53 5.85
C THR A 133 11.89 17.54 6.86
N PRO A 134 13.10 17.12 6.50
CA PRO A 134 14.24 17.18 7.39
C PRO A 134 14.58 18.64 7.71
N GLU A 135 14.58 19.02 8.99
CA GLU A 135 15.07 20.33 9.44
C GLU A 135 16.60 20.30 9.52
N ASN A 136 17.27 20.31 8.37
CA ASN A 136 18.72 20.45 8.33
C ASN A 136 19.12 21.56 7.36
N SER A 137 19.47 22.70 7.94
CA SER A 137 20.00 23.87 7.24
C SER A 137 21.50 24.09 7.46
N SER A 138 22.21 23.09 8.01
CA SER A 138 23.65 23.20 8.27
C SER A 138 24.48 23.28 6.98
N GLY A 139 25.61 23.98 7.04
CA GLY A 139 26.50 24.23 5.90
C GLY A 139 26.03 25.37 4.99
N ALA A 140 26.93 25.85 4.13
CA ALA A 140 26.66 27.02 3.27
C ALA A 140 25.49 26.80 2.30
N SER A 141 25.27 25.56 1.86
CA SER A 141 24.17 25.20 0.94
C SER A 141 22.93 24.65 1.65
N GLY A 142 22.97 24.43 2.96
CA GLY A 142 21.89 23.83 3.74
C GLY A 142 20.54 24.55 3.58
N PRO A 143 20.47 25.88 3.73
CA PRO A 143 19.22 26.61 3.56
C PRO A 143 18.61 26.48 2.16
N ALA A 144 19.44 26.54 1.11
CA ALA A 144 18.98 26.43 -0.27
C ALA A 144 18.38 25.04 -0.57
N VAL A 145 19.04 23.98 -0.09
CA VAL A 145 18.54 22.59 -0.24
C VAL A 145 17.29 22.38 0.60
N ASN A 146 17.25 22.88 1.83
CA ASN A 146 16.09 22.77 2.72
C ASN A 146 14.84 23.43 2.12
N ASN A 147 14.99 24.60 1.49
CA ASN A 147 13.87 25.28 0.82
C ASN A 147 13.27 24.43 -0.30
N ILE A 148 14.10 23.75 -1.11
CA ILE A 148 13.62 22.86 -2.18
C ILE A 148 12.81 21.69 -1.60
N TRP A 149 13.27 21.10 -0.49
CA TRP A 149 12.53 20.02 0.19
C TRP A 149 11.19 20.49 0.76
N HIS A 150 11.16 21.69 1.36
CA HIS A 150 9.92 22.30 1.83
C HIS A 150 8.95 22.60 0.69
N ASP A 151 9.43 23.13 -0.43
CA ASP A 151 8.59 23.42 -1.59
C ASP A 151 8.00 22.13 -2.18
N LEU A 152 8.80 21.07 -2.31
CA LEU A 152 8.31 19.76 -2.78
C LEU A 152 7.27 19.17 -1.82
N SER A 153 7.55 19.17 -0.51
CA SER A 153 6.60 18.67 0.49
C SER A 153 5.30 19.49 0.49
N ARG A 154 5.39 20.81 0.29
CA ARG A 154 4.23 21.69 0.14
C ARG A 154 3.39 21.27 -1.07
N SER A 155 4.00 21.09 -2.25
CA SER A 155 3.27 20.67 -3.45
C SER A 155 2.60 19.29 -3.30
N VAL A 156 3.27 18.33 -2.66
CA VAL A 156 2.66 17.02 -2.36
C VAL A 156 1.50 17.18 -1.38
N SER A 157 1.69 17.94 -0.32
CA SER A 157 0.65 18.19 0.70
C SER A 157 -0.58 18.87 0.10
N GLU A 158 -0.39 19.89 -0.75
CA GLU A 158 -1.47 20.56 -1.48
C GLU A 158 -2.22 19.60 -2.40
N ARG A 159 -1.50 18.70 -3.09
CA ARG A 159 -2.16 17.68 -3.92
C ARG A 159 -3.00 16.73 -3.08
N LEU A 160 -2.50 16.28 -1.93
CA LEU A 160 -3.23 15.39 -1.02
C LEU A 160 -4.44 16.07 -0.37
N GLU A 161 -4.38 17.39 -0.15
CA GLU A 161 -5.50 18.19 0.34
C GLU A 161 -6.66 18.25 -0.68
N ASN A 162 -6.31 18.36 -1.97
CA ASN A 162 -7.28 18.53 -3.05
C ASN A 162 -7.93 17.22 -3.52
N VAL A 163 -7.54 16.07 -2.98
CA VAL A 163 -8.15 14.76 -3.29
C VAL A 163 -9.04 14.35 -2.14
N SER A 164 -10.35 14.29 -2.36
CA SER A 164 -11.34 13.85 -1.37
C SER A 164 -11.63 12.35 -1.45
N LEU A 165 -12.15 11.77 -0.37
CA LEU A 165 -12.64 10.38 -0.37
C LEU A 165 -13.76 10.17 -1.38
N GLU A 166 -14.58 11.18 -1.64
CA GLU A 166 -15.61 11.12 -2.69
C GLU A 166 -14.99 10.96 -4.08
N SER A 167 -13.94 11.72 -4.37
CA SER A 167 -13.22 11.64 -5.65
C SER A 167 -12.65 10.23 -5.83
N MET A 168 -12.00 9.69 -4.80
CA MET A 168 -11.47 8.31 -4.83
C MET A 168 -12.55 7.23 -4.93
N ALA A 169 -13.71 7.45 -4.29
CA ALA A 169 -14.81 6.49 -4.31
C ALA A 169 -15.53 6.47 -5.67
N SER A 170 -15.63 7.63 -6.33
CA SER A 170 -16.26 7.82 -7.63
C SER A 170 -15.33 7.45 -8.80
N GLU A 171 -14.02 7.54 -8.60
CA GLU A 171 -12.97 7.09 -9.53
C GLU A 171 -12.86 5.56 -9.50
N ALA A 172 -13.95 4.87 -9.83
CA ALA A 172 -13.91 3.45 -10.12
C ALA A 172 -13.22 3.27 -11.48
N GLY A 173 -11.97 2.79 -11.43
CA GLY A 173 -11.44 1.99 -12.54
C GLY A 173 -12.50 0.97 -12.93
N ALA A 174 -12.82 0.95 -14.22
CA ALA A 174 -13.88 0.12 -14.79
C ALA A 174 -13.86 -1.29 -14.19
N PRO A 175 -15.03 -1.89 -13.86
CA PRO A 175 -15.06 -3.33 -13.60
C PRO A 175 -14.51 -4.02 -14.85
N MET A 176 -13.31 -4.60 -14.74
CA MET A 176 -12.82 -5.60 -15.68
C MET A 176 -13.68 -6.84 -15.47
N TYR A 177 -14.87 -6.79 -16.09
CA TYR A 177 -15.79 -7.86 -16.47
C TYR A 177 -15.85 -9.10 -15.58
N PHE A 178 -17.01 -9.25 -14.92
CA PHE A 178 -17.58 -10.58 -14.71
C PHE A 178 -18.02 -11.15 -16.06
N ILE A 179 -17.40 -12.26 -16.47
CA ILE A 179 -17.99 -13.28 -17.36
C ILE A 179 -17.65 -14.63 -16.76
#